data_AF-A0A0V0HMK7-F1
#
_entry.id   AF-A0A0V0HMK7-F1
#
_cell.length_a   1.000
_cell.length_b   1.000
_cell.length_c   1.000
_cell.angle_alpha   90.00
_cell.angle_beta   90.00
_cell.angle_gamma   90.00
#
_symmetry.space_group_name_H-M   'P 1'
#
loop_
_entity.id
_entity.type
_entity.pdbx_description
1 polymer ?
#
loop_
_entity_poly.entity_id
_entity_poly.type
_entity_poly.pdbx_seq_one_letter_code
_entity_poly.pdbx_strand_id
1 'polypeptide(L)'
;MKKSTVSPITVLFVVAAILISYYSDVSSAESNSDPTPAPWPHQFHSILFVNFTGSLSLIDLWYDWTNGRNFNIIQDQLGELLYDLEWNNGTVFRYTLDDKKKCSSALIDVGILRPNWLDGATYLGQQFIDGFHCNVWQKVDFIWYYEDIVTKRPVHWVFYTGRSIHVMTFEVGAVLEDAKWQSPVYCFDKKQVHDHPASANDILEIGSKGILREFILPRNCVNSSARCS
;
A
#
# COMPACT_ATOMS: atom_id res chain seq x y z
N MET A 1 -39.53 -56.20 -45.46
CA MET A 1 -38.79 -55.55 -44.37
C MET A 1 -37.53 -54.92 -44.96
N LYS A 2 -37.47 -53.60 -45.17
CA LYS A 2 -36.27 -52.92 -45.69
C LYS A 2 -35.29 -52.69 -44.54
N LYS A 3 -34.13 -53.35 -44.58
CA LYS A 3 -33.04 -53.10 -43.63
C LYS A 3 -32.35 -51.78 -44.02
N SER A 4 -32.56 -50.75 -43.21
CA SER A 4 -31.84 -49.49 -43.33
C SER A 4 -30.39 -49.74 -42.94
N THR A 5 -29.46 -49.51 -43.87
CA THR A 5 -28.02 -49.68 -43.65
C THR A 5 -27.44 -48.29 -43.46
N VAL A 6 -27.08 -47.95 -42.23
CA VAL A 6 -26.51 -46.64 -41.89
C VAL A 6 -25.06 -46.62 -42.36
N SER A 7 -24.66 -45.58 -43.09
CA SER A 7 -23.30 -45.43 -43.62
C SER A 7 -22.29 -45.19 -42.49
N PRO A 8 -21.10 -45.81 -42.52
CA PRO A 8 -20.06 -45.64 -41.49
C PRO A 8 -19.59 -44.18 -41.38
N ILE A 9 -19.71 -43.39 -42.45
CA ILE A 9 -19.39 -41.96 -42.45
C ILE A 9 -20.38 -41.19 -41.57
N THR A 10 -21.66 -41.56 -41.59
CA THR A 10 -22.71 -40.93 -40.78
C THR A 10 -22.51 -41.23 -39.29
N VAL A 11 -22.00 -42.42 -38.95
CA VAL A 11 -21.64 -42.77 -37.57
C VAL A 11 -20.46 -41.93 -37.06
N LEU A 12 -19.45 -41.69 -37.89
CA LEU A 12 -18.26 -40.92 -37.52
C LEU A 12 -18.60 -39.44 -37.24
N PHE A 13 -19.47 -38.83 -38.05
CA PHE A 13 -19.94 -37.45 -37.82
C PHE A 13 -20.74 -37.32 -36.52
N VAL A 14 -21.57 -38.31 -36.18
CA VAL A 14 -22.33 -38.31 -34.93
C VAL A 14 -21.41 -38.44 -33.71
N VAL A 15 -20.40 -39.31 -33.76
CA VAL A 15 -19.42 -39.45 -32.67
C VAL A 15 -18.58 -38.18 -32.50
N ALA A 16 -18.14 -37.55 -33.59
CA ALA A 16 -17.40 -36.29 -33.53
C ALA A 16 -18.25 -35.14 -32.96
N ALA A 17 -19.53 -35.06 -33.32
CA ALA A 17 -20.45 -34.07 -32.76
C ALA A 17 -20.73 -34.29 -31.26
N ILE A 18 -20.82 -35.55 -30.81
CA ILE A 18 -20.95 -35.90 -29.39
C ILE A 18 -19.68 -35.52 -28.60
N LEU A 19 -18.49 -35.74 -29.17
CA LEU A 19 -17.23 -35.34 -28.54
C LEU A 19 -17.08 -33.82 -28.45
N ILE A 20 -17.47 -33.06 -29.49
CA ILE A 20 -17.44 -31.59 -29.46
C ILE A 20 -18.44 -31.03 -28.45
N SER A 21 -19.62 -31.64 -28.32
CA SER A 21 -20.59 -31.24 -27.28
C SER A 21 -20.15 -31.61 -25.87
N TYR A 22 -19.35 -32.67 -25.70
CA TYR A 22 -18.74 -33.02 -24.41
C TYR A 22 -17.61 -32.05 -23.98
N TYR A 23 -16.89 -31.44 -24.93
CA TYR A 23 -15.84 -30.46 -24.64
C TYR A 23 -16.37 -29.05 -24.34
N SER A 24 -17.60 -28.72 -24.75
CA SER A 24 -18.18 -27.39 -24.55
C SER A 24 -18.77 -27.16 -23.15
N ASP A 25 -18.85 -28.18 -22.30
CA ASP A 25 -19.53 -28.11 -20.99
C ASP A 25 -18.58 -28.06 -19.78
N VAL A 26 -17.27 -27.88 -20.01
CA VAL A 26 -16.32 -27.50 -18.94
C VAL A 26 -16.09 -25.99 -18.99
N SER A 27 -17.17 -25.22 -18.89
CA SER A 27 -17.10 -23.86 -18.41
C SER A 27 -17.25 -23.94 -16.90
N SER A 28 -16.11 -24.01 -16.20
CA SER A 28 -16.07 -23.83 -14.76
C SER A 28 -16.76 -22.51 -14.44
N ALA A 29 -17.95 -22.59 -13.84
CA ALA A 29 -18.56 -21.46 -13.16
C ALA A 29 -17.64 -21.11 -11.98
N GLU A 30 -16.59 -20.35 -12.25
CA GLU A 30 -15.84 -19.65 -11.21
C GLU A 30 -16.86 -18.79 -10.47
N SER A 31 -16.97 -19.01 -9.16
CA SER A 31 -17.76 -18.14 -8.30
C SER A 31 -17.27 -16.71 -8.54
N ASN A 32 -18.12 -15.92 -9.17
CA ASN A 32 -17.85 -14.57 -9.66
C ASN A 32 -17.83 -13.56 -8.50
N SER A 33 -17.27 -13.96 -7.36
CA SER A 33 -17.04 -13.09 -6.21
C SER A 33 -15.75 -12.35 -6.45
N ASP A 34 -15.78 -11.04 -6.23
CA ASP A 34 -14.58 -10.22 -6.26
C ASP A 34 -13.49 -10.84 -5.35
N PRO A 35 -12.20 -10.70 -5.73
CA PRO A 35 -11.11 -11.16 -4.89
C PRO A 35 -11.14 -10.48 -3.52
N THR A 36 -10.35 -10.95 -2.56
CA THR A 36 -10.14 -10.23 -1.29
C THR A 36 -8.70 -9.72 -1.27
N PRO A 37 -8.44 -8.46 -0.88
CA PRO A 37 -7.07 -7.95 -0.76
C PRO A 37 -6.30 -8.76 0.28
N ALA A 38 -5.03 -9.06 -0.01
CA ALA A 38 -4.17 -9.72 0.95
C ALA A 38 -3.80 -8.75 2.10
N PRO A 39 -3.89 -9.17 3.37
CA PRO A 39 -3.34 -8.40 4.46
C PRO A 39 -1.83 -8.21 4.28
N TRP A 40 -1.31 -7.07 4.70
CA TRP A 40 0.14 -6.89 4.78
C TRP A 40 0.74 -7.92 5.76
N PRO A 41 1.93 -8.46 5.46
CA PRO A 41 2.64 -9.30 6.42
C PRO A 41 3.00 -8.47 7.66
N HIS A 42 3.08 -9.12 8.82
CA HIS A 42 3.38 -8.44 10.07
C HIS A 42 4.75 -7.75 10.08
N GLN A 43 5.69 -8.23 9.28
CA GLN A 43 7.02 -7.67 9.15
C GLN A 43 7.43 -7.71 7.67
N PHE A 44 7.97 -6.60 7.17
CA PHE A 44 8.59 -6.57 5.86
C PHE A 44 9.54 -5.38 5.72
N HIS A 45 10.41 -5.48 4.73
CA HIS A 45 11.23 -4.38 4.23
C HIS A 45 10.87 -4.08 2.78
N SER A 46 10.90 -2.80 2.41
CA SER A 46 10.61 -2.38 1.05
C SER A 46 11.37 -1.12 0.67
N ILE A 47 11.94 -1.11 -0.53
CA ILE A 47 12.39 0.11 -1.20
C ILE A 47 11.27 0.61 -2.09
N LEU A 48 10.89 1.87 -1.90
CA LEU A 48 9.81 2.52 -2.62
C LEU A 48 10.36 3.71 -3.41
N PHE A 49 9.87 3.88 -4.63
CA PHE A 49 10.10 5.08 -5.42
C PHE A 49 8.84 5.92 -5.42
N VAL A 50 8.97 7.18 -5.01
CA VAL A 50 7.86 8.11 -4.88
C VAL A 50 8.00 9.21 -5.91
N ASN A 51 6.89 9.54 -6.56
CA ASN A 51 6.77 10.69 -7.44
C ASN A 51 5.60 11.54 -7.00
N PHE A 52 5.86 12.81 -6.73
CA PHE A 52 4.83 13.80 -6.47
C PHE A 52 5.03 15.02 -7.37
N THR A 53 4.25 15.11 -8.45
CA THR A 53 4.32 16.21 -9.43
C THR A 53 5.73 16.44 -10.00
N GLY A 54 6.54 15.38 -10.14
CA GLY A 54 7.93 15.45 -10.60
C GLY A 54 8.96 15.59 -9.48
N SER A 55 8.55 15.80 -8.23
CA SER A 55 9.43 15.69 -7.07
C SER A 55 9.62 14.22 -6.73
N LEU A 56 10.85 13.73 -6.87
CA LEU A 56 11.19 12.32 -6.71
C LEU A 56 11.85 12.06 -5.36
N SER A 57 11.51 10.93 -4.75
CA SER A 57 12.20 10.43 -3.56
C SER A 57 12.25 8.90 -3.53
N LEU A 58 13.21 8.38 -2.76
CA LEU A 58 13.26 6.98 -2.36
C LEU A 58 12.89 6.86 -0.89
N ILE A 59 12.13 5.82 -0.55
CA ILE A 59 11.84 5.45 0.83
C ILE A 59 12.37 4.05 1.07
N ASP A 60 13.26 3.92 2.05
CA ASP A 60 13.67 2.66 2.66
C ASP A 60 12.75 2.43 3.87
N LEU A 61 11.74 1.58 3.65
CA LEU A 61 10.63 1.32 4.57
C LEU A 61 10.86 0.01 5.33
N TRP A 62 10.88 0.12 6.66
CA TRP A 62 10.81 -1.01 7.59
C TRP A 62 9.46 -1.00 8.30
N TYR A 63 8.68 -2.05 8.11
CA TYR A 63 7.39 -2.24 8.78
C TYR A 63 7.49 -3.40 9.77
N ASP A 64 7.12 -3.16 11.03
CA ASP A 64 7.14 -4.16 12.09
C ASP A 64 5.90 -4.00 12.99
N TRP A 65 4.79 -4.57 12.52
CA TRP A 65 3.52 -4.61 13.25
C TRP A 65 3.64 -5.36 14.57
N THR A 66 4.43 -6.44 14.60
CA THR A 66 4.66 -7.26 15.80
C THR A 66 5.14 -6.41 16.98
N ASN A 67 6.05 -5.46 16.72
CA ASN A 67 6.57 -4.53 17.72
C ASN A 67 5.95 -3.13 17.63
N GLY A 68 4.91 -2.95 16.81
CA GLY A 68 4.16 -1.71 16.71
C GLY A 68 4.98 -0.51 16.22
N ARG A 69 5.84 -0.70 15.22
CA ARG A 69 6.75 0.34 14.72
C ARG A 69 6.85 0.34 13.19
N ASN A 70 6.97 1.51 12.61
CA ASN A 70 7.12 1.76 11.18
C ASN A 70 8.21 2.81 10.96
N PHE A 71 9.14 2.57 10.04
CA PHE A 71 10.27 3.45 9.84
C PHE A 71 10.48 3.73 8.36
N ASN A 72 10.22 4.98 7.96
CA ASN A 72 10.49 5.47 6.62
C ASN A 72 11.81 6.26 6.65
N ILE A 73 12.82 5.76 5.94
CA ILE A 73 14.07 6.50 5.72
C ILE A 73 13.99 7.09 4.31
N ILE A 74 13.81 8.40 4.23
CA ILE A 74 13.36 9.10 3.03
C ILE A 74 14.51 9.94 2.48
N GLN A 75 14.87 9.70 1.21
CA GLN A 75 15.84 10.47 0.48
C GLN A 75 15.16 11.16 -0.71
N ASP A 76 14.95 12.47 -0.61
CA ASP A 76 14.51 13.28 -1.75
C ASP A 76 15.66 13.47 -2.74
N GLN A 77 15.35 13.61 -4.04
CA GLN A 77 16.36 13.82 -5.08
C GLN A 77 17.30 15.00 -4.80
N LEU A 78 16.77 16.08 -4.22
CA LEU A 78 17.50 17.33 -3.92
C LEU A 78 17.41 17.73 -2.43
N GLY A 79 17.17 16.77 -1.52
CA GLY A 79 16.92 17.04 -0.10
C GLY A 79 17.86 16.32 0.86
N GLU A 80 17.63 16.55 2.16
CA GLU A 80 18.33 15.86 3.24
C GLU A 80 17.74 14.46 3.49
N LEU A 81 18.58 13.53 3.96
CA LEU A 81 18.15 12.21 4.41
C LEU A 81 17.31 12.37 5.68
N LEU A 82 16.04 12.01 5.57
CA LEU A 82 15.04 12.20 6.60
C LEU A 82 14.65 10.85 7.20
N TYR A 83 14.64 10.78 8.52
CA TYR A 83 14.22 9.61 9.28
C TYR A 83 12.85 9.89 9.86
N ASP A 84 11.85 9.10 9.49
CA ASP A 84 10.47 9.22 9.96
C ASP A 84 10.04 7.92 10.65
N LEU A 85 10.12 7.95 11.97
CA LEU A 85 9.91 6.83 12.87
C LEU A 85 8.55 6.96 13.56
N GLU A 86 7.67 6.00 13.31
CA GLU A 86 6.28 6.01 13.71
C GLU A 86 5.97 4.81 14.60
N TRP A 87 5.23 5.05 15.68
CA TRP A 87 4.84 4.03 16.66
C TRP A 87 3.34 3.80 16.64
N ASN A 88 2.92 2.59 16.99
CA ASN A 88 1.51 2.18 17.03
C ASN A 88 0.66 3.00 18.02
N ASN A 89 1.29 3.61 19.03
CA ASN A 89 0.64 4.49 19.99
C ASN A 89 0.43 5.92 19.43
N GLY A 90 0.77 6.15 18.16
CA GLY A 90 0.64 7.45 17.50
C GLY A 90 1.86 8.34 17.61
N THR A 91 2.89 7.96 18.37
CA THR A 91 4.10 8.78 18.49
C THR A 91 4.87 8.74 17.19
N VAL A 92 5.27 9.91 16.68
CA VAL A 92 6.08 10.04 15.47
C VAL A 92 7.28 10.93 15.76
N PHE A 93 8.46 10.50 15.34
CA PHE A 93 9.70 11.28 15.34
C PHE A 93 10.18 11.48 13.92
N ARG A 94 10.45 12.72 13.57
CA ARG A 94 11.06 13.09 12.30
C ARG A 94 12.38 13.79 12.54
N TYR A 95 13.47 13.25 12.03
CA TYR A 95 14.80 13.78 12.32
C TYR A 95 15.82 13.59 11.20
N THR A 96 16.91 14.34 11.27
CA THR A 96 18.10 14.16 10.43
C THR A 96 19.26 13.72 11.31
N LEU A 97 20.09 12.79 10.84
CA LEU A 97 21.31 12.34 11.57
C LEU A 97 22.57 13.16 11.21
N ASP A 98 22.44 14.17 10.34
CA ASP A 98 23.53 15.07 9.98
C ASP A 98 23.87 16.07 11.10
N ASP A 99 24.92 16.86 10.90
CA ASP A 99 25.40 17.84 11.89
C ASP A 99 24.35 18.88 12.29
N LYS A 100 23.30 19.06 11.47
CA LYS A 100 22.21 19.99 11.77
C LYS A 100 21.29 19.49 12.88
N LYS A 101 21.24 18.16 13.11
CA LYS A 101 20.48 17.51 14.20
C LYS A 101 19.06 18.04 14.34
N LYS A 102 18.32 18.06 13.22
CA LYS A 102 16.92 18.49 13.24
C LYS A 102 16.08 17.38 13.84
N CYS A 103 15.14 17.73 14.71
CA CYS A 103 14.09 16.81 15.13
C CYS A 103 12.77 17.55 15.36
N SER A 104 11.67 16.92 14.96
CA SER A 104 10.33 17.22 15.41
C SER A 104 9.64 15.93 15.87
N SER A 105 8.72 16.07 16.83
CA SER A 105 7.92 14.96 17.34
C SER A 105 6.46 15.33 17.39
N ALA A 106 5.58 14.37 17.12
CA ALA A 106 4.13 14.56 17.19
C ALA A 106 3.44 13.32 17.75
N LEU A 107 2.23 13.51 18.26
CA LEU A 107 1.29 12.44 18.59
C LEU A 107 0.13 12.46 17.58
N ILE A 108 -0.25 11.30 17.06
CA ILE A 108 -1.31 11.14 16.05
C ILE A 108 -2.29 10.07 16.50
N ASP A 109 -3.58 10.31 16.34
CA ASP A 109 -4.62 9.44 16.90
C ASP A 109 -4.72 8.04 16.24
N VAL A 110 -4.16 7.84 15.05
CA VAL A 110 -4.44 6.66 14.19
C VAL A 110 -3.35 5.58 14.26
N GLY A 111 -2.15 5.87 14.79
CA GLY A 111 -1.02 4.93 14.87
C GLY A 111 -0.56 4.42 13.49
N ILE A 112 0.26 3.36 13.47
CA ILE A 112 0.73 2.75 12.20
C ILE A 112 -0.37 1.93 11.51
N LEU A 113 -0.29 1.79 10.18
CA LEU A 113 -1.29 1.03 9.41
C LEU A 113 -1.33 -0.42 9.89
N ARG A 114 -2.55 -0.93 10.10
CA ARG A 114 -2.78 -2.33 10.48
C ARG A 114 -2.59 -3.23 9.25
N PRO A 115 -2.21 -4.50 9.43
CA PRO A 115 -2.11 -5.47 8.33
C PRO A 115 -3.32 -5.50 7.39
N ASN A 116 -4.53 -5.37 7.95
CA ASN A 116 -5.79 -5.44 7.24
C ASN A 116 -6.35 -4.05 6.85
N TRP A 117 -5.51 -3.03 6.67
CA TRP A 117 -5.97 -1.65 6.41
C TRP A 117 -6.82 -1.53 5.12
N LEU A 118 -6.73 -2.48 4.19
CA LEU A 118 -7.56 -2.57 2.99
C LEU A 118 -8.95 -3.18 3.21
N ASP A 119 -9.30 -3.67 4.42
CA ASP A 119 -10.62 -4.24 4.69
C ASP A 119 -11.75 -3.26 4.34
N GLY A 120 -12.73 -3.70 3.55
CA GLY A 120 -13.81 -2.84 3.06
C GLY A 120 -13.40 -1.86 1.95
N ALA A 121 -12.25 -2.06 1.30
CA ALA A 121 -11.93 -1.41 0.04
C ALA A 121 -12.85 -1.90 -1.10
N THR A 122 -13.10 -1.02 -2.06
CA THR A 122 -13.87 -1.33 -3.27
C THR A 122 -12.96 -1.91 -4.33
N TYR A 123 -13.30 -3.07 -4.88
CA TYR A 123 -12.59 -3.65 -6.02
C TYR A 123 -12.91 -2.88 -7.29
N LEU A 124 -11.90 -2.55 -8.09
CA LEU A 124 -12.04 -1.79 -9.34
C LEU A 124 -11.72 -2.61 -10.60
N GLY A 125 -11.35 -3.89 -10.44
CA GLY A 125 -10.92 -4.73 -11.54
C GLY A 125 -9.40 -4.87 -11.62
N GLN A 126 -8.90 -5.23 -12.80
CA GLN A 126 -7.50 -5.57 -13.03
C GLN A 126 -6.83 -4.56 -13.96
N GLN A 127 -5.55 -4.27 -13.71
CA GLN A 127 -4.75 -3.39 -14.55
C GLN A 127 -3.30 -3.87 -14.64
N PHE A 128 -2.64 -3.57 -15.77
CA PHE A 128 -1.22 -3.86 -15.95
C PHE A 128 -0.39 -2.62 -15.59
N ILE A 129 0.47 -2.71 -14.57
CA ILE A 129 1.29 -1.61 -14.05
C ILE A 129 2.67 -2.13 -13.65
N ASP A 130 3.73 -1.38 -13.96
CA ASP A 130 5.14 -1.71 -13.61
C ASP A 130 5.58 -3.14 -13.99
N GLY A 131 4.97 -3.72 -15.02
CA GLY A 131 5.25 -5.10 -15.47
C GLY A 131 4.41 -6.20 -14.79
N PHE A 132 3.48 -5.84 -13.90
CA PHE A 132 2.62 -6.76 -13.15
C PHE A 132 1.17 -6.65 -13.59
N HIS A 133 0.44 -7.78 -13.53
CA HIS A 133 -1.00 -7.81 -13.68
C HIS A 133 -1.65 -7.76 -12.29
N CYS A 134 -2.29 -6.65 -11.97
CA CYS A 134 -2.68 -6.32 -10.61
C CYS A 134 -4.19 -6.26 -10.44
N ASN A 135 -4.67 -6.73 -9.29
CA ASN A 135 -5.96 -6.33 -8.73
C ASN A 135 -5.86 -4.88 -8.25
N VAL A 136 -6.90 -4.09 -8.49
CA VAL A 136 -6.95 -2.68 -8.08
C VAL A 136 -8.04 -2.47 -7.03
N TRP A 137 -7.65 -1.85 -5.92
CA TRP A 137 -8.50 -1.55 -4.79
C TRP A 137 -8.57 -0.05 -4.56
N GLN A 138 -9.75 0.47 -4.25
CA GLN A 138 -9.92 1.85 -3.79
C GLN A 138 -10.36 1.87 -2.34
N LYS A 139 -9.67 2.64 -1.50
CA LYS A 139 -10.06 2.84 -0.10
C LYS A 139 -10.43 4.31 0.12
N VAL A 140 -11.67 4.53 0.56
CA VAL A 140 -12.26 5.82 1.00
C VAL A 140 -12.01 7.02 0.06
N ASP A 141 -12.04 6.80 -1.26
CA ASP A 141 -11.74 7.81 -2.31
C ASP A 141 -10.41 8.55 -2.14
N PHE A 142 -9.49 7.90 -1.41
CA PHE A 142 -8.26 8.49 -0.91
C PHE A 142 -7.05 7.84 -1.56
N ILE A 143 -7.05 6.51 -1.68
CA ILE A 143 -5.94 5.73 -2.25
C ILE A 143 -6.45 4.67 -3.22
N TRP A 144 -5.69 4.47 -4.29
CA TRP A 144 -5.77 3.34 -5.22
C TRP A 144 -4.56 2.45 -5.00
N TYR A 145 -4.80 1.18 -4.72
CA TYR A 145 -3.79 0.21 -4.34
C TYR A 145 -3.77 -0.94 -5.34
N TYR A 146 -2.59 -1.22 -5.88
CA TYR A 146 -2.36 -2.23 -6.90
C TYR A 146 -1.60 -3.39 -6.27
N GLU A 147 -2.22 -4.56 -6.31
CA GLU A 147 -1.70 -5.82 -5.77
C GLU A 147 -1.49 -6.81 -6.90
N ASP A 148 -0.29 -7.38 -7.05
CA ASP A 148 -0.04 -8.42 -8.05
C ASP A 148 -0.96 -9.63 -7.83
N ILE A 149 -1.64 -10.09 -8.88
CA ILE A 149 -2.62 -11.17 -8.78
C ILE A 149 -1.95 -12.48 -8.35
N VAL A 150 -0.72 -12.72 -8.81
CA VAL A 150 0.00 -13.99 -8.60
C VAL A 150 0.63 -14.03 -7.22
N THR A 151 1.48 -13.06 -6.89
CA THR A 151 2.27 -13.08 -5.65
C THR A 151 1.59 -12.37 -4.48
N LYS A 152 0.49 -11.64 -4.73
CA LYS A 152 -0.21 -10.83 -3.73
C LYS A 152 0.62 -9.72 -3.12
N ARG A 153 1.76 -9.38 -3.72
CA ARG A 153 2.61 -8.28 -3.24
C ARG A 153 2.00 -6.92 -3.58
N PRO A 154 2.26 -5.89 -2.75
CA PRO A 154 2.10 -4.51 -3.16
C PRO A 154 2.95 -4.22 -4.41
N VAL A 155 2.36 -3.53 -5.40
CA VAL A 155 3.09 -3.11 -6.62
C VAL A 155 3.11 -1.59 -6.74
N HIS A 156 1.96 -0.94 -6.62
CA HIS A 156 1.84 0.49 -6.89
C HIS A 156 0.72 1.10 -6.07
N TRP A 157 0.90 2.33 -5.58
CA TRP A 157 -0.13 3.08 -4.86
C TRP A 157 -0.27 4.47 -5.46
N VAL A 158 -1.50 4.96 -5.60
CA VAL A 158 -1.78 6.34 -6.02
C VAL A 158 -2.68 6.98 -4.99
N PHE A 159 -2.29 8.14 -4.50
CA PHE A 159 -3.11 8.95 -3.61
C PHE A 159 -3.95 9.94 -4.42
N TYR A 160 -5.08 10.39 -3.87
CA TYR A 160 -5.95 11.39 -4.51
C TYR A 160 -5.24 12.71 -4.81
N THR A 161 -4.14 12.99 -4.11
CA THR A 161 -3.26 14.14 -4.31
C THR A 161 -2.43 14.04 -5.60
N GLY A 162 -2.39 12.87 -6.24
CA GLY A 162 -1.53 12.58 -7.39
C GLY A 162 -0.12 12.10 -7.01
N ARG A 163 0.17 11.90 -5.72
CA ARG A 163 1.39 11.18 -5.30
C ARG A 163 1.28 9.72 -5.73
N SER A 164 2.29 9.22 -6.43
CA SER A 164 2.42 7.81 -6.77
C SER A 164 3.60 7.18 -6.06
N ILE A 165 3.42 5.94 -5.61
CA ILE A 165 4.44 5.13 -4.97
C ILE A 165 4.58 3.83 -5.75
N HIS A 166 5.78 3.55 -6.23
CA HIS A 166 6.15 2.33 -6.92
C HIS A 166 6.96 1.45 -5.97
N VAL A 167 6.56 0.19 -5.80
CA VAL A 167 7.18 -0.75 -4.88
C VAL A 167 8.31 -1.48 -5.61
N MET A 168 9.56 -1.10 -5.36
CA MET A 168 10.73 -1.67 -6.03
C MET A 168 11.07 -3.05 -5.48
N THR A 169 11.17 -3.17 -4.15
CA THR A 169 11.42 -4.44 -3.45
C THR A 169 10.33 -4.72 -2.42
N PHE A 170 10.12 -5.99 -2.07
CA PHE A 170 9.18 -6.37 -1.02
C PHE A 170 9.64 -7.66 -0.35
N GLU A 171 10.30 -7.53 0.80
CA GLU A 171 10.97 -8.61 1.51
C GLU A 171 10.17 -8.99 2.75
N VAL A 172 9.33 -10.01 2.61
CA VAL A 172 8.47 -10.50 3.69
C VAL A 172 9.30 -11.11 4.81
N GLY A 173 9.03 -10.72 6.06
CA GLY A 173 9.71 -11.22 7.25
C GLY A 173 11.06 -10.56 7.53
N ALA A 174 11.49 -9.60 6.72
CA ALA A 174 12.69 -8.81 7.01
C ALA A 174 12.50 -7.97 8.29
N VAL A 175 13.55 -7.89 9.10
CA VAL A 175 13.56 -7.20 10.39
C VAL A 175 14.78 -6.30 10.51
N LEU A 176 14.60 -5.16 11.17
CA LEU A 176 15.66 -4.21 11.47
C LEU A 176 16.07 -4.36 12.94
N GLU A 177 17.38 -4.32 13.21
CA GLU A 177 17.94 -4.42 14.57
C GLU A 177 17.33 -3.38 15.52
N ASP A 178 16.97 -3.79 16.74
CA ASP A 178 16.27 -2.95 17.73
C ASP A 178 16.95 -1.61 18.01
N ALA A 179 18.29 -1.57 17.96
CA ALA A 179 19.06 -0.35 18.17
C ALA A 179 18.76 0.74 17.12
N LYS A 180 18.37 0.36 15.90
CA LYS A 180 18.08 1.30 14.81
C LYS A 180 16.73 2.00 14.95
N TRP A 181 15.83 1.44 15.76
CA TRP A 181 14.51 2.01 16.02
C TRP A 181 14.53 3.11 17.10
N GLN A 182 15.69 3.45 17.65
CA GLN A 182 15.80 4.49 18.67
C GLN A 182 15.85 5.86 18.01
N SER A 183 14.97 6.78 18.43
CA SER A 183 15.11 8.19 18.05
C SER A 183 16.32 8.81 18.75
N PRO A 184 16.99 9.78 18.13
CA PRO A 184 18.16 10.43 18.72
C PRO A 184 17.83 11.22 19.98
N VAL A 185 18.82 11.34 20.88
CA VAL A 185 18.65 12.02 22.18
C VAL A 185 18.18 13.48 22.05
N TYR A 186 18.57 14.20 21.00
CA TYR A 186 18.18 15.59 20.78
C TYR A 186 16.69 15.75 20.39
N CYS A 187 15.99 14.66 20.08
CA CYS A 187 14.54 14.68 19.91
C CYS A 187 13.77 14.89 21.22
N PHE A 188 14.43 14.70 22.37
CA PHE A 188 13.83 14.84 23.70
C PHE A 188 14.24 16.15 24.39
N ASP A 189 15.06 16.97 23.74
CA ASP A 189 15.41 18.29 24.24
C ASP A 189 14.18 19.20 24.17
N LYS A 190 13.84 19.85 25.29
CA LYS A 190 12.58 20.60 25.54
C LYS A 190 12.31 21.82 24.62
N LYS A 191 12.98 21.95 23.48
CA LYS A 191 12.89 23.13 22.60
C LYS A 191 11.79 23.06 21.55
N GLN A 192 11.11 21.93 21.35
CA GLN A 192 10.04 21.80 20.35
C GLN A 192 8.83 20.99 20.83
N VAL A 193 8.49 21.09 22.12
CA VAL A 193 7.18 20.60 22.57
C VAL A 193 6.15 21.65 22.16
N HIS A 194 5.56 21.49 20.99
CA HIS A 194 4.25 22.07 20.76
C HIS A 194 3.28 21.28 21.65
N ASP A 195 3.00 21.80 22.85
CA ASP A 195 1.99 21.30 23.81
C ASP A 195 0.54 21.43 23.27
N HIS A 196 0.39 21.53 21.95
CA HIS A 196 -0.86 21.61 21.23
C HIS A 196 -0.85 20.50 20.18
N PRO A 197 -2.01 19.91 19.83
CA PRO A 197 -2.09 19.05 18.64
C PRO A 197 -1.42 19.79 17.49
N ALA A 198 -0.51 19.11 16.78
CA ALA A 198 0.27 19.69 15.69
C ALA A 198 -0.65 20.54 14.81
N SER A 199 -0.27 21.78 14.51
CA SER A 199 -1.15 22.63 13.69
C SER A 199 -1.34 21.98 12.32
N ALA A 200 -2.42 22.30 11.60
CA ALA A 200 -2.63 21.75 10.26
C ALA A 200 -1.41 21.96 9.33
N ASN A 201 -0.65 23.05 9.53
CA ASN A 201 0.58 23.33 8.78
C ASN A 201 1.77 22.49 9.24
N ASP A 202 1.94 22.29 10.56
CA ASP A 202 2.95 21.35 11.08
C ASP A 202 2.62 19.93 10.61
N ILE A 203 1.34 19.57 10.55
CA ILE A 203 0.82 18.31 10.01
C ILE A 203 1.05 18.21 8.50
N LEU A 204 1.01 19.30 7.74
CA LEU A 204 1.28 19.32 6.29
C LEU A 204 2.77 19.17 5.96
N GLU A 205 3.66 19.83 6.73
CA GLU A 205 5.12 19.62 6.63
C GLU A 205 5.52 18.22 7.12
N ILE A 206 4.90 17.75 8.21
CA ILE A 206 5.06 16.36 8.69
C ILE A 206 4.42 15.39 7.68
N GLY A 207 3.33 15.75 7.01
CA GLY A 207 2.57 14.85 6.12
C GLY A 207 3.14 14.71 4.71
N SER A 208 3.95 15.66 4.23
CA SER A 208 4.40 15.66 2.83
C SER A 208 5.45 14.59 2.49
N LYS A 209 5.97 13.86 3.47
CA LYS A 209 7.09 12.92 3.25
C LYS A 209 6.87 11.49 3.77
N GLY A 210 5.95 11.28 4.72
CA GLY A 210 5.65 9.96 5.29
C GLY A 210 4.37 9.34 4.72
N ILE A 211 4.36 8.02 4.54
CA ILE A 211 3.23 7.26 3.94
C ILE A 211 1.99 7.28 4.84
N LEU A 212 2.18 7.32 6.16
CA LEU A 212 1.16 6.97 7.13
C LEU A 212 0.16 8.10 7.41
N ARG A 213 0.58 9.36 7.28
CA ARG A 213 -0.32 10.51 7.47
C ARG A 213 -1.20 10.85 6.28
N GLU A 214 -0.85 10.40 5.08
CA GLU A 214 -1.69 10.62 3.92
C GLU A 214 -3.06 9.96 4.21
N PHE A 215 -3.09 8.75 4.77
CA PHE A 215 -4.30 8.03 5.19
C PHE A 215 -5.16 8.70 6.27
N ILE A 216 -4.66 9.75 6.93
CA ILE A 216 -5.30 10.42 8.07
C ILE A 216 -6.04 11.69 7.62
N LEU A 217 -5.76 12.23 6.42
CA LEU A 217 -6.40 13.44 5.91
C LEU A 217 -7.43 13.12 4.82
N PRO A 218 -8.71 12.84 5.17
CA PRO A 218 -9.79 13.00 4.21
C PRO A 218 -9.90 14.49 3.81
N ARG A 219 -10.39 14.75 2.59
CA ARG A 219 -10.48 16.07 1.92
C ARG A 219 -11.04 17.23 2.76
N ASN A 220 -11.71 16.95 3.87
CA ASN A 220 -12.41 17.93 4.69
C ASN A 220 -11.50 18.79 5.59
N CYS A 221 -10.21 18.46 5.74
CA CYS A 221 -9.31 19.24 6.60
C CYS A 221 -8.50 20.31 5.86
N VAL A 222 -8.51 20.33 4.52
CA VAL A 222 -7.68 21.26 3.73
C VAL A 222 -8.33 22.64 3.58
N ASN A 223 -9.65 22.77 3.77
CA ASN A 223 -10.40 23.98 3.42
C ASN A 223 -11.34 24.54 4.51
N SER A 224 -11.20 24.16 5.77
CA SER A 224 -12.09 24.69 6.82
C SER A 224 -11.34 24.98 8.11
N SER A 225 -11.50 26.21 8.60
CA SER A 225 -11.13 26.71 9.93
C SER A 225 -11.94 26.05 11.06
N ALA A 226 -12.39 24.80 10.89
CA ALA A 226 -13.19 24.08 11.88
C ALA A 226 -12.36 22.95 12.52
N ARG A 227 -12.39 22.93 13.86
CA ARG A 227 -11.76 21.93 14.72
C ARG A 227 -12.19 20.51 14.32
N CYS A 228 -11.20 19.64 14.12
CA CYS A 228 -11.41 18.20 14.08
C CYS A 228 -11.84 17.72 15.47
N SER A 229 -12.96 16.99 15.55
CA SER A 229 -13.45 16.26 16.73
C SER A 229 -13.45 14.78 16.41
#